data_AF-A0A3D5UY34-F1
#
_entry.id   AF-A0A3D5UY34-F1
#
_cell.length_a   1.000
_cell.length_b   1.000
_cell.length_c   1.000
_cell.angle_alpha   90.00
_cell.angle_beta   90.00
_cell.angle_gamma   90.00
#
_symmetry.space_group_name_H-M   'P 1'
#
loop_
_entity.id
_entity.type
_entity.pdbx_description
1 polymer ?
#
loop_
_entity_poly.entity_id
_entity_poly.type
_entity_poly.pdbx_seq_one_letter_code
_entity_poly.pdbx_strand_id
1 'polypeptide(L)'
;MSHFNDGVPRIGASLKEEARAPETKNDGMRAASAHEVRDAMDEFLTSFEDFKSANDERLGELERKLTADVLAEEKVERINRALDTQKKKLDELTLAARRPEIGGAAEGGAGAREHKRAFERYVRKGEAHELRGLEAKALSAQSDPDGGYLVPGETERMIDRIVSEVSPIRAIAGIRQIGTASYKKPFSKGGLQTGWVGETEARPQTASPALAEIEFPAMELYAMPAATPTLLDDAAVNIDQWLAEEVQTAFAEQEGAAFVTGDGVKKPRGFLDYDRVAEGDWEWGKLGFIASGNEGGFPTSNPGDKLIDLIYAVKAGYRANGRFVMNRSTQAAIRKFKDTDGNYLWQPALAAGQPPTLLNYPVTEAEDMPSVAADAPAIAFGDF
;
A
#
# COMPACT_ATOMS: atom_id res chain seq x y z
N MET A 1 -66.59 -17.02 45.21
CA MET A 1 -67.30 -16.37 44.10
C MET A 1 -66.54 -16.73 42.83
N SER A 2 -66.76 -17.90 42.24
CA SER A 2 -67.89 -18.29 41.38
C SER A 2 -67.80 -17.70 39.96
N HIS A 3 -67.55 -18.61 39.00
CA HIS A 3 -67.83 -18.54 37.54
C HIS A 3 -67.02 -17.49 36.74
N PHE A 4 -66.47 -17.80 35.56
CA PHE A 4 -67.00 -18.59 34.45
C PHE A 4 -65.91 -19.36 33.68
N ASN A 5 -66.33 -20.52 33.20
CA ASN A 5 -65.72 -21.42 32.23
C ASN A 5 -66.26 -21.06 30.83
N ASP A 6 -65.45 -21.23 29.77
CA ASP A 6 -65.85 -21.58 28.38
C ASP A 6 -64.66 -21.29 27.43
N GLY A 7 -64.18 -22.17 26.56
CA GLY A 7 -64.62 -23.50 26.18
C GLY A 7 -63.53 -24.23 25.38
N VAL A 8 -63.65 -25.55 25.29
CA VAL A 8 -62.80 -26.42 24.46
C VAL A 8 -63.65 -26.93 23.30
N PRO A 9 -63.05 -27.15 22.11
CA PRO A 9 -63.27 -28.44 21.45
C PRO A 9 -61.97 -29.11 20.98
N ARG A 10 -61.89 -30.42 21.22
CA ARG A 10 -60.86 -31.35 20.72
C ARG A 10 -61.18 -31.77 19.27
N ILE A 11 -60.19 -31.72 18.36
CA ILE A 11 -60.03 -32.53 17.12
C ILE A 11 -58.52 -32.42 16.79
N GLY A 12 -57.63 -33.41 16.77
CA GLY A 12 -57.61 -34.63 15.96
C GLY A 12 -56.42 -34.56 14.97
N ALA A 13 -55.48 -35.51 15.09
CA ALA A 13 -54.55 -36.03 14.06
C ALA A 13 -53.32 -35.22 13.56
N SER A 14 -52.19 -35.94 13.59
CA SER A 14 -51.13 -35.99 12.56
C SER A 14 -50.18 -34.79 12.38
N LEU A 15 -48.98 -34.88 12.98
CA LEU A 15 -47.77 -34.36 12.34
C LEU A 15 -46.65 -35.43 12.41
N LYS A 16 -46.17 -35.76 11.22
CA LYS A 16 -45.20 -36.80 10.87
C LYS A 16 -43.85 -36.51 11.51
N GLU A 17 -43.20 -37.59 11.93
CA GLU A 17 -41.78 -37.67 12.26
C GLU A 17 -40.98 -37.48 10.96
N GLU A 18 -40.43 -36.29 10.74
CA GLU A 18 -39.53 -36.03 9.62
C GLU A 18 -38.15 -36.63 9.92
N ALA A 19 -37.73 -37.54 9.05
CA ALA A 19 -36.44 -38.19 9.08
C ALA A 19 -35.30 -37.16 9.02
N ARG A 20 -34.53 -37.06 10.11
CA ARG A 20 -33.23 -36.39 10.11
C ARG A 20 -32.29 -37.17 9.17
N ALA A 21 -31.94 -36.56 8.04
CA ALA A 21 -30.84 -37.04 7.20
C ALA A 21 -29.54 -37.10 8.02
N PRO A 22 -28.69 -38.12 7.85
CA PRO A 22 -27.42 -38.19 8.55
C PRO A 22 -26.47 -37.12 8.01
N GLU A 23 -26.17 -36.11 8.83
CA GLU A 23 -25.06 -35.19 8.58
C GLU A 23 -23.73 -35.96 8.69
N THR A 24 -23.12 -36.31 7.57
CA THR A 24 -21.71 -36.71 7.54
C THR A 24 -20.87 -35.46 7.71
N LYS A 25 -20.40 -35.23 8.94
CA LYS A 25 -19.38 -34.24 9.26
C LYS A 25 -18.12 -34.58 8.47
N ASN A 26 -17.82 -33.79 7.44
CA ASN A 26 -16.65 -33.95 6.59
C ASN A 26 -15.40 -33.56 7.39
N ASP A 27 -14.79 -34.54 8.05
CA ASP A 27 -13.59 -34.35 8.85
C ASP A 27 -12.38 -34.19 7.91
N GLY A 28 -11.88 -32.96 7.78
CA GLY A 28 -10.51 -32.67 7.33
C GLY A 28 -10.11 -33.01 5.90
N MET A 29 -10.70 -32.37 4.88
CA MET A 29 -10.14 -32.38 3.52
C MET A 29 -9.02 -31.33 3.42
N ARG A 30 -7.79 -31.68 3.82
CA ARG A 30 -6.58 -30.89 3.49
C ARG A 30 -6.41 -30.86 1.97
N ALA A 31 -6.08 -29.71 1.39
CA ALA A 31 -5.65 -29.66 -0.01
C ALA A 31 -4.41 -30.53 -0.18
N ALA A 32 -4.44 -31.38 -1.21
CA ALA A 32 -3.32 -32.24 -1.54
C ALA A 32 -2.11 -31.37 -1.91
N SER A 33 -1.00 -31.53 -1.20
CA SER A 33 0.22 -30.78 -1.49
C SER A 33 0.85 -31.24 -2.81
N ALA A 34 1.62 -30.37 -3.47
CA ALA A 34 2.35 -30.73 -4.69
C ALA A 34 3.37 -31.86 -4.50
N HIS A 35 3.69 -32.22 -3.25
CA HIS A 35 4.51 -33.37 -2.88
C HIS A 35 3.69 -34.66 -2.90
N GLU A 36 2.49 -34.66 -2.30
CA GLU A 36 1.58 -35.81 -2.27
C GLU A 36 1.12 -36.24 -3.68
N VAL A 37 0.96 -35.28 -4.59
CA VAL A 37 0.65 -35.58 -6.01
C VAL A 37 1.84 -36.23 -6.72
N ARG A 38 3.08 -35.85 -6.38
CA ARG A 38 4.30 -36.45 -6.95
C ARG A 38 4.51 -37.86 -6.43
N ASP A 39 4.40 -38.08 -5.14
CA ASP A 39 4.54 -39.42 -4.53
C ASP A 39 3.51 -40.39 -5.11
N ALA A 40 2.26 -39.94 -5.31
CA ALA A 40 1.21 -40.76 -5.91
C ALA A 40 1.48 -41.09 -7.39
N MET A 41 2.14 -40.18 -8.14
CA MET A 41 2.59 -40.47 -9.51
C MET A 41 3.72 -41.50 -9.54
N ASP A 42 4.70 -41.40 -8.64
CA ASP A 42 5.83 -42.32 -8.58
C ASP A 42 5.37 -43.75 -8.18
N GLU A 43 4.41 -43.84 -7.25
CA GLU A 43 3.78 -45.10 -6.86
C GLU A 43 2.99 -45.75 -8.02
N PHE A 44 2.27 -44.92 -8.80
CA PHE A 44 1.54 -45.39 -9.98
C PHE A 44 2.48 -45.88 -11.09
N LEU A 45 3.59 -45.16 -11.35
CA LEU A 45 4.58 -45.55 -12.35
C LEU A 45 5.24 -46.89 -12.00
N THR A 46 5.60 -47.09 -10.73
CA THR A 46 6.16 -48.35 -10.23
C THR A 46 5.16 -49.51 -10.40
N SER A 47 3.91 -49.29 -10.00
CA SER A 47 2.85 -50.31 -10.14
C SER A 47 2.53 -50.65 -11.60
N PHE A 48 2.73 -49.69 -12.51
CA PHE A 48 2.56 -49.89 -13.96
C PHE A 48 3.72 -50.67 -14.59
N GLU A 49 4.94 -50.50 -14.09
CA GLU A 49 6.08 -51.34 -14.47
C GLU A 49 5.88 -52.80 -14.02
N ASP A 50 5.39 -53.02 -12.80
CA ASP A 50 5.04 -54.34 -12.29
C ASP A 50 3.94 -55.02 -13.14
N PHE A 51 2.94 -54.24 -13.58
CA PHE A 51 1.90 -54.71 -14.50
C PHE A 51 2.49 -55.16 -15.84
N LYS A 52 3.39 -54.36 -16.44
CA LYS A 52 4.05 -54.73 -17.69
C LYS A 52 4.81 -56.04 -17.54
N SER A 53 5.63 -56.16 -16.49
CA SER A 53 6.40 -57.37 -16.25
C SER A 53 5.52 -58.61 -16.06
N ALA A 54 4.40 -58.48 -15.32
CA ALA A 54 3.46 -59.59 -15.11
C ALA A 54 2.67 -59.94 -16.38
N ASN A 55 2.35 -58.94 -17.22
CA ASN A 55 1.66 -59.15 -18.48
C ASN A 55 2.56 -59.78 -19.54
N ASP A 56 3.84 -59.39 -19.60
CA ASP A 56 4.84 -60.00 -20.48
C ASP A 56 5.11 -61.46 -20.08
N GLU A 57 5.15 -61.77 -18.78
CA GLU A 57 5.21 -63.13 -18.24
C GLU A 57 4.00 -63.96 -18.68
N ARG A 58 2.78 -63.42 -18.51
CA ARG A 58 1.53 -64.05 -18.98
C ARG A 58 1.56 -64.33 -20.49
N LEU A 59 1.99 -63.37 -21.30
CA LEU A 59 2.06 -63.51 -22.76
C LEU A 59 3.06 -64.60 -23.16
N GLY A 60 4.24 -64.65 -22.52
CA GLY A 60 5.23 -65.69 -22.75
C GLY A 60 4.74 -67.09 -22.36
N GLU A 61 3.91 -67.21 -21.33
CA GLU A 61 3.26 -68.49 -20.98
C GLU A 61 2.19 -68.91 -21.98
N LEU A 62 1.38 -67.98 -22.46
CA LEU A 62 0.38 -68.20 -23.51
C LEU A 62 1.01 -68.68 -24.81
N GLU A 63 2.13 -68.08 -25.21
CA GLU A 63 2.87 -68.47 -26.42
C GLU A 63 3.52 -69.86 -26.30
N ARG A 64 3.97 -70.25 -25.09
CA ARG A 64 4.64 -71.55 -24.85
C ARG A 64 3.69 -72.71 -24.59
N LYS A 65 2.55 -72.46 -23.93
CA LYS A 65 1.67 -73.52 -23.40
C LYS A 65 0.27 -73.54 -24.03
N LEU A 66 -0.03 -72.65 -24.99
CA LEU A 66 -1.36 -72.49 -25.64
C LEU A 66 -2.53 -72.21 -24.67
N THR A 67 -2.26 -72.10 -23.37
CA THR A 67 -3.20 -71.80 -22.29
C THR A 67 -2.46 -70.98 -21.22
N ALA A 68 -3.06 -69.87 -20.76
CA ALA A 68 -2.52 -69.10 -19.64
C ALA A 68 -2.74 -69.88 -18.34
N ASP A 69 -1.76 -69.88 -17.44
CA ASP A 69 -1.97 -70.36 -16.07
C ASP A 69 -3.02 -69.46 -15.39
N VAL A 70 -4.01 -70.08 -14.74
CA VAL A 70 -5.08 -69.37 -14.01
C VAL A 70 -4.48 -68.45 -12.95
N LEU A 71 -3.34 -68.84 -12.36
CA LEU A 71 -2.62 -68.02 -11.38
C LEU A 71 -1.98 -66.77 -11.98
N ALA A 72 -1.48 -66.84 -13.22
CA ALA A 72 -0.92 -65.69 -13.92
C ALA A 72 -2.03 -64.71 -14.36
N GLU A 73 -3.18 -65.24 -14.77
CA GLU A 73 -4.38 -64.45 -15.08
C GLU A 73 -4.92 -63.71 -13.85
N GLU A 74 -5.06 -64.41 -12.70
CA GLU A 74 -5.45 -63.79 -11.43
C GLU A 74 -4.44 -62.73 -10.95
N LYS A 75 -3.13 -62.94 -11.14
CA LYS A 75 -2.08 -61.98 -10.78
C LYS A 75 -2.21 -60.68 -11.58
N VAL A 76 -2.40 -60.78 -12.90
CA VAL A 76 -2.58 -59.61 -13.78
C VAL A 76 -3.89 -58.88 -13.46
N GLU A 77 -4.99 -59.60 -13.24
CA GLU A 77 -6.26 -58.98 -12.86
C GLU A 77 -6.16 -58.23 -11.52
N ARG A 78 -5.47 -58.80 -10.53
CA ARG A 78 -5.28 -58.16 -9.22
C ARG A 78 -4.48 -56.86 -9.34
N ILE A 79 -3.41 -56.84 -10.13
CA ILE A 79 -2.61 -55.64 -10.37
C ILE A 79 -3.41 -54.60 -11.14
N ASN A 80 -4.21 -55.02 -12.13
CA ASN A 80 -5.07 -54.11 -12.90
C ASN A 80 -6.11 -53.39 -12.00
N ARG A 81 -6.74 -54.12 -11.08
CA ARG A 81 -7.67 -53.52 -10.09
C ARG A 81 -6.98 -52.54 -9.14
N ALA A 82 -5.72 -52.82 -8.77
CA ALA A 82 -4.91 -51.92 -7.95
C ALA A 82 -4.56 -50.62 -8.71
N LEU A 83 -4.17 -50.73 -9.98
CA LEU A 83 -3.90 -49.60 -10.87
C LEU A 83 -5.14 -48.72 -11.09
N ASP A 84 -6.32 -49.33 -11.27
CA ASP A 84 -7.58 -48.59 -11.39
C ASP A 84 -7.90 -47.78 -10.12
N THR A 85 -7.55 -48.32 -8.95
CA THR A 85 -7.75 -47.65 -7.65
C THR A 85 -6.76 -46.50 -7.47
N GLN A 86 -5.48 -46.71 -7.82
CA GLN A 86 -4.45 -45.66 -7.77
C GLN A 86 -4.72 -44.54 -8.77
N LYS A 87 -5.18 -44.86 -9.99
CA LYS A 87 -5.58 -43.87 -10.98
C LYS A 87 -6.71 -42.98 -10.47
N LYS A 88 -7.76 -43.57 -9.87
CA LYS A 88 -8.85 -42.80 -9.25
C LYS A 88 -8.34 -41.87 -8.15
N LYS A 89 -7.43 -42.34 -7.29
CA LYS A 89 -6.80 -41.53 -6.24
C LYS A 89 -5.98 -40.37 -6.83
N LEU A 90 -5.22 -40.61 -7.90
CA LEU A 90 -4.46 -39.56 -8.59
C LEU A 90 -5.39 -38.52 -9.25
N ASP A 91 -6.47 -38.97 -9.89
CA ASP A 91 -7.48 -38.09 -10.47
C ASP A 91 -8.17 -37.25 -9.38
N GLU A 92 -8.48 -37.83 -8.22
CA GLU A 92 -9.04 -37.11 -7.07
C GLU A 92 -8.06 -36.10 -6.47
N LEU A 93 -6.78 -36.46 -6.30
CA LEU A 93 -5.74 -35.57 -5.77
C LEU A 93 -5.42 -34.43 -6.74
N THR A 94 -5.35 -34.69 -8.03
CA THR A 94 -5.14 -33.66 -9.06
C THR A 94 -6.35 -32.74 -9.20
N LEU A 95 -7.56 -33.27 -9.09
CA LEU A 95 -8.78 -32.46 -9.04
C LEU A 95 -8.85 -31.64 -7.75
N ALA A 96 -8.46 -32.19 -6.60
CA ALA A 96 -8.38 -31.47 -5.33
C ALA A 96 -7.34 -30.34 -5.38
N ALA A 97 -6.19 -30.56 -6.00
CA ALA A 97 -5.15 -29.54 -6.21
C ALA A 97 -5.57 -28.44 -7.21
N ARG A 98 -6.51 -28.74 -8.12
CA ARG A 98 -7.05 -27.78 -9.11
C ARG A 98 -8.33 -27.09 -8.65
N ARG A 99 -8.97 -27.56 -7.58
CA ARG A 99 -10.16 -26.91 -7.02
C ARG A 99 -9.73 -25.59 -6.37
N PRO A 100 -10.35 -24.46 -6.73
CA PRO A 100 -10.19 -23.24 -5.96
C PRO A 100 -10.70 -23.50 -4.54
N GLU A 101 -9.84 -23.31 -3.54
CA GLU A 101 -10.26 -23.43 -2.15
C GLU A 101 -11.30 -22.35 -1.84
N ILE A 102 -12.54 -22.76 -1.59
CA ILE A 102 -13.56 -21.89 -1.03
C ILE A 102 -13.30 -21.84 0.47
N GLY A 103 -12.52 -20.85 0.92
CA GLY A 103 -12.36 -20.51 2.34
C GLY A 103 -10.97 -20.73 2.95
N GLY A 104 -9.96 -21.15 2.18
CA GLY A 104 -8.57 -21.17 2.61
C GLY A 104 -7.87 -19.86 2.27
N ALA A 105 -7.29 -19.19 3.25
CA ALA A 105 -6.42 -18.02 3.06
C ALA A 105 -5.09 -18.48 2.42
N ALA A 106 -5.12 -18.82 1.14
CA ALA A 106 -3.93 -18.87 0.31
C ALA A 106 -3.57 -17.44 -0.08
N GLU A 107 -2.38 -16.99 0.32
CA GLU A 107 -1.75 -15.77 -0.19
C GLU A 107 -1.80 -15.77 -1.73
N GLY A 108 -2.62 -14.90 -2.31
CA GLY A 108 -2.88 -14.82 -3.75
C GLY A 108 -4.09 -15.63 -4.24
N GLY A 109 -5.31 -15.19 -3.89
CA GLY A 109 -6.57 -15.77 -4.37
C GLY A 109 -6.73 -15.77 -5.90
N ALA A 110 -7.71 -16.52 -6.42
CA ALA A 110 -7.99 -16.61 -7.86
C ALA A 110 -8.16 -15.23 -8.54
N GLY A 111 -8.74 -14.26 -7.83
CA GLY A 111 -8.88 -12.88 -8.32
C GLY A 111 -7.54 -12.16 -8.53
N ALA A 112 -6.52 -12.39 -7.69
CA ALA A 112 -5.21 -11.76 -7.85
C ALA A 112 -4.48 -12.25 -9.12
N ARG A 113 -4.62 -13.55 -9.45
CA ARG A 113 -4.07 -14.11 -10.70
C ARG A 113 -4.81 -13.62 -11.93
N GLU A 114 -6.13 -13.43 -11.82
CA GLU A 114 -6.96 -12.89 -12.88
C GLU A 114 -6.64 -11.42 -13.16
N HIS A 115 -6.45 -10.61 -12.10
CA HIS A 115 -6.00 -9.22 -12.17
C HIS A 115 -4.61 -9.08 -12.81
N LYS A 116 -3.64 -9.92 -12.42
CA LYS A 116 -2.29 -9.91 -13.02
C LYS A 116 -2.34 -10.13 -14.54
N ARG A 117 -3.09 -11.13 -15.00
CA ARG A 117 -3.24 -11.43 -16.44
C ARG A 117 -3.97 -10.33 -17.22
N ALA A 118 -4.86 -9.59 -16.57
CA ALA A 118 -5.57 -8.48 -17.18
C ALA A 118 -4.66 -7.24 -17.30
N PHE A 119 -3.84 -6.98 -16.28
CA PHE A 119 -2.82 -5.93 -16.30
C PHE A 119 -1.78 -6.15 -17.42
N GLU A 120 -1.21 -7.36 -17.54
CA GLU A 120 -0.25 -7.72 -18.61
C GLU A 120 -0.83 -7.47 -20.02
N ARG A 121 -2.12 -7.73 -20.23
CA ARG A 121 -2.80 -7.50 -21.52
C ARG A 121 -3.03 -6.02 -21.81
N TYR A 122 -3.36 -5.23 -20.80
CA TYR A 122 -3.49 -3.78 -20.95
C TYR A 122 -2.16 -3.12 -21.31
N VAL A 123 -1.07 -3.47 -20.63
CA VAL A 123 0.27 -2.93 -20.97
C VAL A 123 0.69 -3.32 -22.39
N ARG A 124 0.36 -4.54 -22.83
CA ARG A 124 0.75 -5.06 -24.15
C ARG A 124 -0.08 -4.53 -25.32
N LYS A 125 -1.39 -4.30 -25.13
CA LYS A 125 -2.33 -3.98 -26.23
C LYS A 125 -3.12 -2.69 -26.04
N GLY A 126 -3.07 -2.06 -24.87
CA GLY A 126 -3.94 -0.95 -24.49
C GLY A 126 -5.41 -1.35 -24.32
N GLU A 127 -5.73 -2.65 -24.29
CA GLU A 127 -7.10 -3.16 -24.23
C GLU A 127 -7.64 -3.12 -22.78
N ALA A 128 -8.37 -2.06 -22.42
CA ALA A 128 -8.97 -1.87 -21.09
C ALA A 128 -10.25 -2.70 -20.83
N HIS A 129 -10.79 -3.37 -21.84
CA HIS A 129 -12.13 -4.00 -21.77
C HIS A 129 -12.18 -5.23 -20.85
N GLU A 130 -11.12 -6.06 -20.81
CA GLU A 130 -11.09 -7.24 -19.93
C GLU A 130 -10.83 -6.89 -18.46
N LEU A 131 -10.09 -5.81 -18.20
CA LEU A 131 -9.95 -5.23 -16.86
C LEU A 131 -11.30 -4.77 -16.30
N ARG A 132 -12.10 -4.06 -17.13
CA ARG A 132 -13.49 -3.65 -16.78
C ARG A 132 -14.41 -4.79 -16.38
N GLY A 133 -14.23 -5.98 -16.95
CA GLY A 133 -15.03 -7.16 -16.61
C GLY A 133 -14.72 -7.73 -15.22
N LEU A 134 -13.46 -7.62 -14.77
CA LEU A 134 -13.03 -7.99 -13.42
C LEU A 134 -13.38 -6.91 -12.40
N GLU A 135 -13.30 -5.65 -12.82
CA GLU A 135 -13.73 -4.48 -12.06
C GLU A 135 -15.21 -4.56 -11.69
N ALA A 136 -16.11 -4.91 -12.62
CA ALA A 136 -17.54 -5.06 -12.32
C ALA A 136 -17.83 -6.14 -11.25
N LYS A 137 -16.99 -7.17 -11.15
CA LYS A 137 -17.08 -8.19 -10.09
C LYS A 137 -16.52 -7.71 -8.75
N ALA A 138 -15.44 -6.92 -8.76
CA ALA A 138 -14.84 -6.34 -7.55
C ALA A 138 -15.65 -5.16 -6.98
N LEU A 139 -16.27 -4.35 -7.84
CA LEU A 139 -17.15 -3.22 -7.52
C LEU A 139 -18.41 -3.63 -6.72
N SER A 140 -18.81 -4.90 -6.76
CA SER A 140 -19.89 -5.42 -5.93
C SER A 140 -19.48 -5.64 -4.46
N ALA A 141 -18.19 -5.60 -4.13
CA ALA A 141 -17.66 -5.89 -2.79
C ALA A 141 -17.17 -4.64 -2.03
N GLN A 142 -16.77 -3.58 -2.72
CA GLN A 142 -16.39 -2.30 -2.10
C GLN A 142 -16.78 -1.14 -3.02
N SER A 143 -17.57 -0.21 -2.47
CA SER A 143 -18.11 0.95 -3.15
C SER A 143 -17.06 2.07 -3.26
N ASP A 144 -16.52 2.31 -4.45
CA ASP A 144 -16.22 3.67 -4.90
C ASP A 144 -16.12 3.72 -6.44
N PRO A 145 -16.76 4.67 -7.15
CA PRO A 145 -16.89 4.63 -8.62
C PRO A 145 -15.77 5.31 -9.41
N ASP A 146 -14.89 6.10 -8.77
CA ASP A 146 -14.04 7.07 -9.48
C ASP A 146 -12.51 6.87 -9.31
N GLY A 147 -12.06 5.82 -8.63
CA GLY A 147 -10.64 5.49 -8.47
C GLY A 147 -10.20 4.39 -9.43
N GLY A 148 -9.95 4.75 -10.70
CA GLY A 148 -9.45 3.79 -11.68
C GLY A 148 -8.07 3.25 -11.32
N TYR A 149 -7.85 1.99 -11.71
CA TYR A 149 -6.55 1.36 -12.01
C TYR A 149 -5.86 0.62 -10.85
N LEU A 150 -6.40 -0.56 -10.54
CA LEU A 150 -5.90 -1.49 -9.53
C LEU A 150 -4.68 -2.28 -10.02
N VAL A 151 -3.50 -1.72 -9.76
CA VAL A 151 -2.27 -2.50 -9.58
C VAL A 151 -2.53 -3.64 -8.58
N PRO A 152 -2.01 -4.87 -8.76
CA PRO A 152 -2.19 -5.94 -7.76
C PRO A 152 -1.79 -5.48 -6.36
N GLY A 153 -2.58 -5.79 -5.32
CA GLY A 153 -2.39 -5.24 -3.96
C GLY A 153 -1.05 -5.62 -3.26
N GLU A 154 -0.27 -6.55 -3.82
CA GLU A 154 1.11 -6.80 -3.41
C GLU A 154 2.07 -5.76 -3.99
N THR A 155 1.88 -5.41 -5.26
CA THR A 155 2.61 -4.35 -5.94
C THR A 155 2.22 -2.99 -5.36
N GLU A 156 0.95 -2.74 -5.02
CA GLU A 156 0.51 -1.52 -4.31
C GLU A 156 1.23 -1.33 -2.96
N ARG A 157 1.32 -2.37 -2.13
CA ARG A 157 2.03 -2.29 -0.83
C ARG A 157 3.55 -2.12 -0.99
N MET A 158 4.13 -2.62 -2.07
CA MET A 158 5.52 -2.36 -2.42
C MET A 158 5.69 -0.90 -2.91
N ILE A 159 4.71 -0.40 -3.66
CA ILE A 159 4.65 0.99 -4.13
C ILE A 159 4.62 1.94 -2.93
N ASP A 160 3.69 1.82 -1.99
CA ASP A 160 3.62 2.77 -0.87
C ASP A 160 4.93 2.85 -0.06
N ARG A 161 5.65 1.72 0.08
CA ARG A 161 6.94 1.66 0.76
C ARG A 161 8.02 2.45 0.03
N ILE A 162 8.24 2.16 -1.25
CA ILE A 162 9.30 2.81 -2.03
C ILE A 162 8.96 4.31 -2.25
N VAL A 163 7.69 4.72 -2.36
CA VAL A 163 7.34 6.15 -2.50
C VAL A 163 7.70 6.93 -1.24
N SER A 164 7.51 6.33 -0.06
CA SER A 164 7.90 6.96 1.21
C SER A 164 9.41 7.12 1.37
N GLU A 165 10.21 6.26 0.75
CA GLU A 165 11.67 6.35 0.71
C GLU A 165 12.16 7.37 -0.32
N VAL A 166 11.42 7.54 -1.42
CA VAL A 166 11.79 8.45 -2.53
C VAL A 166 11.28 9.88 -2.32
N SER A 167 10.16 10.10 -1.61
CA SER A 167 9.61 11.45 -1.36
C SER A 167 9.87 11.92 0.09
N PRO A 168 10.90 12.75 0.32
CA PRO A 168 11.29 13.17 1.68
C PRO A 168 10.22 14.02 2.37
N ILE A 169 9.39 14.72 1.60
CA ILE A 169 8.30 15.57 2.12
C ILE A 169 7.13 14.72 2.64
N ARG A 170 6.80 13.62 1.95
CA ARG A 170 5.75 12.70 2.40
C ARG A 170 6.10 12.02 3.73
N ALA A 171 7.39 11.73 3.96
CA ALA A 171 7.86 11.13 5.22
C ALA A 171 7.68 12.04 6.45
N ILE A 172 7.58 13.35 6.25
CA ILE A 172 7.47 14.33 7.33
C ILE A 172 6.07 14.92 7.48
N ALA A 173 5.20 14.75 6.48
CA ALA A 173 3.85 15.32 6.44
C ALA A 173 2.79 14.33 6.96
N GLY A 174 1.67 14.87 7.46
CA GLY A 174 0.52 14.08 7.88
C GLY A 174 -0.29 13.49 6.71
N ILE A 175 -0.21 12.18 6.50
CA ILE A 175 -0.95 11.47 5.44
C ILE A 175 -2.36 11.11 5.91
N ARG A 176 -3.38 11.37 5.10
CA ARG A 176 -4.78 10.97 5.34
C ARG A 176 -5.42 10.44 4.07
N GLN A 177 -6.07 9.28 4.18
CA GLN A 177 -6.88 8.73 3.10
C GLN A 177 -8.23 9.46 3.05
N ILE A 178 -8.65 9.84 1.84
CA ILE A 178 -9.93 10.50 1.57
C ILE A 178 -10.69 9.73 0.49
N GLY A 179 -12.01 9.64 0.62
CA GLY A 179 -12.91 9.07 -0.39
C GLY A 179 -13.69 10.13 -1.17
N THR A 180 -13.34 11.41 -1.02
CA THR A 180 -14.05 12.55 -1.63
C THR A 180 -13.08 13.41 -2.43
N ALA A 181 -13.62 14.18 -3.39
CA ALA A 181 -12.83 15.06 -4.26
C ALA A 181 -12.09 16.21 -3.53
N SER A 182 -12.45 16.51 -2.28
CA SER A 182 -11.68 17.44 -1.45
C SER A 182 -11.72 17.06 0.03
N TYR A 183 -10.67 17.46 0.75
CA TYR A 183 -10.57 17.38 2.19
C TYR A 183 -10.72 18.78 2.81
N LYS A 184 -11.71 18.95 3.69
CA LYS A 184 -11.97 20.22 4.39
C LYS A 184 -11.62 20.06 5.86
N LYS A 185 -10.67 20.86 6.35
CA LYS A 185 -10.29 20.91 7.76
C LYS A 185 -10.74 22.24 8.36
N PRO A 186 -11.65 22.22 9.37
CA PRO A 186 -11.96 23.43 10.12
C PRO A 186 -10.73 23.80 10.97
N PHE A 187 -10.29 25.05 10.86
CA PHE A 187 -9.20 25.61 11.64
C PHE A 187 -9.68 26.82 12.42
N SER A 188 -9.36 26.88 13.72
CA SER A 188 -9.70 28.04 14.55
C SER A 188 -8.63 29.12 14.39
N LYS A 189 -8.98 30.27 13.78
CA LYS A 189 -8.02 31.37 13.53
C LYS A 189 -7.47 32.01 14.81
N GLY A 190 -8.12 31.78 15.95
CA GLY A 190 -7.66 32.22 17.25
C GLY A 190 -8.11 31.27 18.36
N GLY A 191 -7.34 31.23 19.45
CA GLY A 191 -7.80 30.60 20.69
C GLY A 191 -8.95 31.40 21.30
N LEU A 192 -9.71 30.75 22.18
CA LEU A 192 -10.67 31.44 23.05
C LEU A 192 -9.93 32.55 23.80
N GLN A 193 -10.37 33.80 23.63
CA GLN A 193 -9.83 34.91 24.40
C GLN A 193 -10.22 34.70 25.86
N THR A 194 -9.25 34.77 26.76
CA THR A 194 -9.49 34.73 28.20
C THR A 194 -9.03 36.06 28.78
N GLY A 195 -9.79 36.58 29.74
CA GLY A 195 -9.49 37.83 30.41
C GLY A 195 -9.51 37.62 31.92
N TRP A 196 -8.57 38.24 32.62
CA TRP A 196 -8.65 38.38 34.07
C TRP A 196 -9.57 39.56 34.38
N VAL A 197 -10.49 39.36 35.33
CA VAL A 197 -11.44 40.40 35.76
C VAL A 197 -11.37 40.53 37.27
N GLY A 198 -11.35 41.76 37.79
CA GLY A 198 -11.39 42.04 39.23
C GLY A 198 -12.73 41.67 39.87
N GLU A 199 -12.77 41.56 41.19
CA GLU A 199 -13.92 41.04 41.96
C GLU A 199 -15.24 41.81 41.70
N THR A 200 -15.16 43.10 41.41
CA THR A 200 -16.31 44.00 41.19
C THR A 200 -16.50 44.45 39.74
N GLU A 201 -15.70 43.95 38.80
CA GLU A 201 -15.80 44.36 37.40
C GLU A 201 -16.76 43.48 36.59
N ALA A 202 -17.47 44.09 35.64
CA ALA A 202 -18.32 43.37 34.72
C ALA A 202 -17.45 42.47 33.83
N ARG A 203 -17.83 41.20 33.68
CA ARG A 203 -17.15 40.24 32.79
C ARG A 203 -17.63 40.46 31.36
N PRO A 204 -16.88 41.13 30.47
CA PRO A 204 -17.30 41.28 29.08
C PRO A 204 -17.31 39.92 28.39
N GLN A 205 -18.24 39.74 27.44
CA GLN A 205 -18.25 38.55 26.60
C GLN A 205 -16.97 38.51 25.76
N THR A 206 -16.21 37.42 25.90
CA THR A 206 -15.01 37.17 25.11
C THR A 206 -15.39 36.86 23.66
N ALA A 207 -14.62 37.36 22.70
CA ALA A 207 -14.87 37.08 21.28
C ALA A 207 -14.86 35.56 21.01
N SER A 208 -15.87 35.07 20.30
CA SER A 208 -15.94 33.68 19.85
C SER A 208 -14.88 33.40 18.79
N PRO A 209 -14.24 32.21 18.80
CA PRO A 209 -13.26 31.85 17.79
C PRO A 209 -13.89 31.82 16.39
N ALA A 210 -13.33 32.58 15.46
CA ALA A 210 -13.70 32.49 14.05
C ALA A 210 -13.07 31.24 13.44
N LEU A 211 -13.91 30.30 12.99
CA LEU A 211 -13.45 29.14 12.23
C LEU A 211 -13.17 29.56 10.78
N ALA A 212 -12.00 29.18 10.27
CA ALA A 212 -11.68 29.15 8.85
C ALA A 212 -11.80 27.72 8.34
N GLU A 213 -12.18 27.56 7.08
CA GLU A 213 -12.11 26.28 6.38
C GLU A 213 -10.84 26.27 5.54
N ILE A 214 -10.01 25.23 5.69
CA ILE A 214 -8.90 24.95 4.78
C ILE A 214 -9.32 23.79 3.89
N GLU A 215 -9.34 24.01 2.59
CA GLU A 215 -9.72 23.02 1.59
C GLU A 215 -8.49 22.52 0.83
N PHE A 216 -8.36 21.19 0.73
CA PHE A 216 -7.33 20.50 -0.04
C PHE A 216 -8.03 19.68 -1.15
N PRO A 217 -8.03 20.17 -2.40
CA PRO A 217 -8.61 19.43 -3.52
C PRO A 217 -7.74 18.21 -3.88
N ALA A 218 -8.38 17.07 -4.15
CA ALA A 218 -7.74 15.89 -4.71
C ALA A 218 -7.45 16.13 -6.20
N MET A 219 -6.21 15.90 -6.62
CA MET A 219 -5.76 16.06 -8.01
C MET A 219 -5.21 14.72 -8.50
N GLU A 220 -5.32 14.47 -9.81
CA GLU A 220 -4.89 13.22 -10.43
C GLU A 220 -3.48 13.36 -11.03
N LEU A 221 -2.61 12.39 -10.75
CA LEU A 221 -1.31 12.22 -11.40
C LEU A 221 -1.36 10.93 -12.23
N TYR A 222 -0.95 11.00 -13.50
CA TYR A 222 -1.03 9.86 -14.41
C TYR A 222 0.29 9.64 -15.17
N ALA A 223 0.57 8.37 -15.51
CA ALA A 223 1.63 7.96 -16.42
C ALA A 223 1.08 6.89 -17.37
N MET A 224 1.45 6.97 -18.65
CA MET A 224 1.06 6.00 -19.68
C MET A 224 2.32 5.47 -20.38
N PRO A 225 3.10 4.59 -19.72
CA PRO A 225 4.27 4.00 -20.36
C PRO A 225 3.86 3.02 -21.47
N ALA A 226 4.53 3.11 -22.63
CA ALA A 226 4.34 2.18 -23.73
C ALA A 226 5.55 1.22 -23.80
N ALA A 227 5.30 -0.08 -23.76
CA ALA A 227 6.32 -1.12 -23.93
C ALA A 227 6.14 -1.84 -25.27
N THR A 228 7.23 -2.20 -25.95
CA THR A 228 7.15 -2.96 -27.20
C THR A 228 6.89 -4.45 -26.92
N PRO A 229 6.19 -5.18 -27.81
CA PRO A 229 5.92 -6.61 -27.62
C PRO A 229 7.19 -7.44 -27.46
N THR A 230 8.25 -7.08 -28.17
CA THR A 230 9.57 -7.74 -28.09
C THR A 230 10.26 -7.55 -26.76
N LEU A 231 10.02 -6.42 -26.09
CA LEU A 231 10.52 -6.18 -24.74
C LEU A 231 9.77 -7.11 -23.78
N LEU A 232 8.44 -7.12 -23.81
CA LEU A 232 7.58 -7.91 -22.91
C LEU A 232 7.75 -9.44 -23.00
N ASP A 233 8.25 -9.95 -24.12
CA ASP A 233 8.47 -11.38 -24.32
C ASP A 233 9.87 -11.83 -23.85
N ASP A 234 10.73 -10.92 -23.38
CA ASP A 234 12.02 -11.25 -22.77
C ASP A 234 11.83 -11.73 -21.32
N ALA A 235 11.90 -13.06 -21.12
CA ALA A 235 11.75 -13.72 -19.83
C ALA A 235 12.91 -13.46 -18.85
N ALA A 236 13.98 -12.78 -19.27
CA ALA A 236 15.12 -12.49 -18.41
C ALA A 236 14.85 -11.36 -17.40
N VAL A 237 13.85 -10.50 -17.65
CA VAL A 237 13.53 -9.34 -16.81
C VAL A 237 12.04 -9.33 -16.48
N ASN A 238 11.71 -9.15 -15.19
CA ASN A 238 10.33 -8.93 -14.76
C ASN A 238 9.90 -7.50 -15.12
N ILE A 239 9.41 -7.30 -16.35
CA ILE A 239 9.11 -5.99 -16.91
C ILE A 239 7.95 -5.30 -16.19
N ASP A 240 6.99 -6.07 -15.67
CA ASP A 240 5.89 -5.52 -14.87
C ASP A 240 6.42 -4.82 -13.62
N GLN A 241 7.37 -5.46 -12.94
CA GLN A 241 8.00 -4.91 -11.74
C GLN A 241 8.87 -3.70 -12.09
N TRP A 242 9.71 -3.80 -13.12
CA TRP A 242 10.54 -2.68 -13.55
C TRP A 242 9.69 -1.46 -13.95
N LEU A 243 8.62 -1.67 -14.73
CA LEU A 243 7.75 -0.58 -15.15
C LEU A 243 7.01 0.05 -13.98
N ALA A 244 6.56 -0.76 -13.02
CA ALA A 244 5.97 -0.26 -11.79
C ALA A 244 6.97 0.59 -10.99
N GLU A 245 8.22 0.14 -10.82
CA GLU A 245 9.28 0.85 -10.11
C GLU A 245 9.65 2.19 -10.80
N GLU A 246 9.70 2.23 -12.13
CA GLU A 246 9.99 3.45 -12.90
C GLU A 246 8.84 4.47 -12.81
N VAL A 247 7.60 4.03 -13.05
CA VAL A 247 6.41 4.91 -12.92
C VAL A 247 6.32 5.46 -11.51
N GLN A 248 6.61 4.62 -10.53
CA GLN A 248 6.60 4.99 -9.14
C GLN A 248 7.65 6.07 -8.81
N THR A 249 8.89 5.89 -9.28
CA THR A 249 9.95 6.87 -9.06
C THR A 249 9.55 8.20 -9.67
N ALA A 250 9.03 8.19 -10.91
CA ALA A 250 8.53 9.39 -11.57
C ALA A 250 7.36 10.06 -10.81
N PHE A 251 6.45 9.27 -10.22
CA PHE A 251 5.35 9.80 -9.41
C PHE A 251 5.85 10.42 -8.11
N ALA A 252 6.77 9.76 -7.41
CA ALA A 252 7.35 10.27 -6.18
C ALA A 252 8.11 11.58 -6.40
N GLU A 253 8.87 11.69 -7.49
CA GLU A 253 9.57 12.92 -7.88
C GLU A 253 8.60 14.06 -8.23
N GLN A 254 7.61 13.80 -9.10
CA GLN A 254 6.63 14.82 -9.50
C GLN A 254 5.79 15.31 -8.32
N GLU A 255 5.39 14.39 -7.45
CA GLU A 255 4.64 14.72 -6.25
C GLU A 255 5.50 15.49 -5.23
N GLY A 256 6.74 15.05 -4.99
CA GLY A 256 7.69 15.74 -4.12
C GLY A 256 7.90 17.19 -4.55
N ALA A 257 8.12 17.42 -5.84
CA ALA A 257 8.23 18.76 -6.42
C ALA A 257 6.93 19.57 -6.23
N ALA A 258 5.76 18.96 -6.45
CA ALA A 258 4.48 19.63 -6.27
C ALA A 258 4.21 20.03 -4.81
N PHE A 259 4.62 19.23 -3.83
CA PHE A 259 4.48 19.58 -2.41
C PHE A 259 5.35 20.77 -1.99
N VAL A 260 6.47 21.01 -2.68
CA VAL A 260 7.35 22.15 -2.40
C VAL A 260 6.89 23.40 -3.16
N THR A 261 6.81 23.34 -4.49
CA THR A 261 6.61 24.51 -5.37
C THR A 261 5.34 24.46 -6.24
N GLY A 262 4.39 23.57 -5.95
CA GLY A 262 3.16 23.47 -6.73
C GLY A 262 2.29 24.72 -6.65
N ASP A 263 1.65 25.09 -7.77
CA ASP A 263 0.86 26.32 -7.93
C ASP A 263 -0.64 26.14 -7.62
N GLY A 264 -1.07 24.93 -7.26
CA GLY A 264 -2.49 24.61 -7.01
C GLY A 264 -3.37 24.47 -8.26
N VAL A 265 -2.83 24.63 -9.47
CA VAL A 265 -3.57 24.52 -10.74
C VAL A 265 -3.37 23.12 -11.32
N LYS A 266 -4.37 22.24 -11.12
CA LYS A 266 -4.34 20.83 -11.54
C LYS A 266 -3.22 19.99 -10.91
N LYS A 267 -2.55 20.52 -9.90
CA LYS A 267 -1.55 19.85 -9.06
C LYS A 267 -1.66 20.41 -7.63
N PRO A 268 -1.13 19.71 -6.61
CA PRO A 268 -1.11 20.21 -5.25
C PRO A 268 -0.51 21.62 -5.15
N ARG A 269 -1.00 22.42 -4.20
CA ARG A 269 -0.36 23.69 -3.84
C ARG A 269 0.78 23.40 -2.88
N GLY A 270 2.00 23.79 -3.25
CA GLY A 270 3.19 23.58 -2.45
C GLY A 270 3.29 24.55 -1.28
N PHE A 271 4.01 24.17 -0.23
CA PHE A 271 4.12 25.02 0.95
C PHE A 271 4.89 26.33 0.68
N LEU A 272 5.69 26.44 -0.39
CA LEU A 272 6.39 27.69 -0.74
C LEU A 272 5.54 28.67 -1.58
N ASP A 273 4.41 28.23 -2.13
CA ASP A 273 3.53 29.04 -2.98
C ASP A 273 2.56 29.93 -2.17
N TYR A 274 2.48 29.74 -0.85
CA TYR A 274 1.71 30.63 0.01
C TYR A 274 2.36 32.02 0.08
N ASP A 275 1.53 33.06 0.19
CA ASP A 275 2.00 34.44 0.32
C ASP A 275 2.90 34.57 1.55
N ARG A 276 4.08 35.15 1.36
CA ARG A 276 5.10 35.32 2.41
C ARG A 276 5.12 36.77 2.90
N VAL A 277 5.19 36.95 4.21
CA VAL A 277 5.32 38.25 4.89
C VAL A 277 6.44 38.18 5.91
N ALA A 278 7.03 39.33 6.24
CA ALA A 278 8.00 39.38 7.33
C ALA A 278 7.32 38.89 8.62
N GLU A 279 8.04 38.13 9.45
CA GLU A 279 7.46 37.52 10.67
C GLU A 279 6.74 38.54 11.59
N GLY A 280 7.23 39.77 11.65
CA GLY A 280 6.58 40.84 12.44
C GLY A 280 5.18 41.23 11.95
N ASP A 281 4.89 41.00 10.67
CA ASP A 281 3.61 41.29 10.01
C ASP A 281 2.80 40.01 9.74
N TRP A 282 3.12 38.92 10.45
CA TRP A 282 2.47 37.63 10.24
C TRP A 282 0.95 37.71 10.46
N GLU A 283 0.20 37.19 9.49
CA GLU A 283 -1.25 37.04 9.58
C GLU A 283 -1.69 35.67 9.08
N TRP A 284 -2.87 35.23 9.55
CA TRP A 284 -3.44 33.95 9.14
C TRP A 284 -3.62 33.87 7.62
N GLY A 285 -3.16 32.76 7.03
CA GLY A 285 -3.18 32.54 5.58
C GLY A 285 -1.89 32.92 4.87
N LYS A 286 -0.92 33.52 5.58
CA LYS A 286 0.41 33.85 5.07
C LYS A 286 1.50 33.14 5.86
N LEU A 287 2.66 32.97 5.23
CA LEU A 287 3.85 32.40 5.84
C LEU A 287 4.80 33.52 6.29
N GLY A 288 5.30 33.39 7.52
CA GLY A 288 6.33 34.28 8.05
C GLY A 288 7.70 33.93 7.45
N PHE A 289 8.50 34.94 7.12
CA PHE A 289 9.90 34.75 6.76
C PHE A 289 10.81 35.67 7.58
N ILE A 290 12.05 35.19 7.77
CA ILE A 290 13.16 35.97 8.30
C ILE A 290 14.14 36.20 7.16
N ALA A 291 14.45 37.47 6.86
CA ALA A 291 15.42 37.82 5.84
C ALA A 291 16.83 37.38 6.27
N SER A 292 17.59 36.79 5.34
CA SER A 292 18.99 36.42 5.57
C SER A 292 19.86 37.66 5.86
N GLY A 293 19.48 38.82 5.35
CA GLY A 293 20.19 40.09 5.54
C GLY A 293 21.18 40.45 4.43
N ASN A 294 21.46 39.53 3.49
CA ASN A 294 22.20 39.77 2.26
C ASN A 294 21.44 39.21 1.06
N GLU A 295 21.43 39.93 -0.05
CA GLU A 295 20.85 39.45 -1.29
C GLU A 295 21.67 38.28 -1.86
N GLY A 296 21.01 37.16 -2.19
CA GLY A 296 21.68 36.01 -2.79
C GLY A 296 22.60 35.22 -1.86
N GLY A 297 22.56 35.45 -0.54
CA GLY A 297 23.46 34.77 0.38
C GLY A 297 23.15 34.95 1.86
N PHE A 298 24.01 34.38 2.69
CA PHE A 298 24.02 34.57 4.13
C PHE A 298 24.85 35.81 4.52
N PRO A 299 24.66 36.33 5.75
CA PRO A 299 25.54 37.34 6.32
C PRO A 299 27.02 36.92 6.26
N THR A 300 27.90 37.89 5.98
CA THR A 300 29.36 37.67 6.01
C THR A 300 29.90 37.46 7.43
N SER A 301 29.22 38.01 8.42
CA SER A 301 29.51 37.82 9.85
C SER A 301 28.34 37.09 10.51
N ASN A 302 28.66 36.09 11.35
CA ASN A 302 27.70 35.27 12.11
C ASN A 302 26.48 34.78 11.29
N PRO A 303 26.67 34.07 10.16
CA PRO A 303 25.56 33.55 9.36
C PRO A 303 24.65 32.57 10.12
N GLY A 304 25.15 31.96 11.21
CA GLY A 304 24.39 31.07 12.08
C GLY A 304 23.27 31.74 12.85
N ASP A 305 23.37 33.04 13.16
CA ASP A 305 22.38 33.76 13.96
C ASP A 305 21.01 33.75 13.26
N LYS A 306 20.98 33.83 11.92
CA LYS A 306 19.75 33.79 11.14
C LYS A 306 19.03 32.45 11.19
N LEU A 307 19.77 31.35 11.37
CA LEU A 307 19.17 30.02 11.56
C LEU A 307 18.53 29.91 12.94
N ILE A 308 19.16 30.52 13.95
CA ILE A 308 18.61 30.60 15.31
C ILE A 308 17.36 31.48 15.30
N ASP A 309 17.42 32.67 14.69
CA ASP A 309 16.26 33.56 14.54
C ASP A 309 15.07 32.83 13.88
N LEU A 310 15.32 32.04 12.83
CA LEU A 310 14.30 31.25 12.15
C LEU A 310 13.65 30.19 13.07
N ILE A 311 14.44 29.49 13.89
CA ILE A 311 13.90 28.54 14.88
C ILE A 311 13.03 29.26 15.90
N TYR A 312 13.50 30.42 16.38
CA TYR A 312 12.85 31.14 17.45
C TYR A 312 11.65 31.98 16.99
N ALA A 313 11.51 32.25 15.69
CA ALA A 313 10.31 32.80 15.07
C ALA A 313 9.11 31.85 15.22
N VAL A 314 9.33 30.54 15.10
CA VAL A 314 8.24 29.56 15.26
C VAL A 314 7.80 29.46 16.73
N LYS A 315 6.48 29.53 16.95
CA LYS A 315 5.86 29.39 18.28
C LYS A 315 6.25 28.07 18.94
N ALA A 316 6.45 28.10 20.26
CA ALA A 316 6.98 26.98 21.03
C ALA A 316 6.23 25.64 20.83
N GLY A 317 4.91 25.67 20.64
CA GLY A 317 4.10 24.47 20.42
C GLY A 317 4.44 23.70 19.15
N TYR A 318 4.81 24.40 18.07
CA TYR A 318 5.23 23.79 16.80
C TYR A 318 6.74 23.50 16.77
N ARG A 319 7.52 24.21 17.59
CA ARG A 319 8.97 24.02 17.65
C ARG A 319 9.36 22.64 18.15
N ALA A 320 8.58 22.02 19.03
CA ALA A 320 8.90 20.71 19.61
C ALA A 320 9.09 19.60 18.55
N ASN A 321 8.31 19.64 17.46
CA ASN A 321 8.41 18.70 16.34
C ASN A 321 9.03 19.36 15.09
N GLY A 322 9.61 20.56 15.24
CA GLY A 322 10.12 21.33 14.12
C GLY A 322 11.29 20.65 13.43
N ARG A 323 11.37 20.80 12.11
CA ARG A 323 12.52 20.36 11.32
C ARG A 323 12.90 21.35 10.24
N PHE A 324 14.14 21.25 9.78
CA PHE A 324 14.60 21.97 8.60
C PHE A 324 14.31 21.18 7.33
N VAL A 325 13.93 21.90 6.28
CA VAL A 325 13.82 21.38 4.91
C VAL A 325 14.64 22.28 3.99
N MET A 326 15.58 21.69 3.26
CA MET A 326 16.48 22.39 2.33
C MET A 326 17.06 21.42 1.30
N ASN A 327 17.64 21.92 0.22
CA ASN A 327 18.34 21.09 -0.76
C ASN A 327 19.81 20.85 -0.38
N ARG A 328 20.46 19.88 -1.04
CA ARG A 328 21.87 19.54 -0.79
C ARG A 328 22.85 20.71 -0.96
N SER A 329 22.58 21.64 -1.88
CA SER A 329 23.49 22.76 -2.15
C SER A 329 23.46 23.79 -1.02
N THR A 330 22.27 24.07 -0.50
CA THR A 330 22.06 24.93 0.68
C THR A 330 22.62 24.25 1.93
N GLN A 331 22.38 22.95 2.09
CA GLN A 331 22.98 22.15 3.16
C GLN A 331 24.52 22.23 3.14
N ALA A 332 25.14 22.11 1.96
CA ALA A 332 26.58 22.25 1.80
C ALA A 332 27.09 23.66 2.12
N ALA A 333 26.31 24.71 1.86
CA ALA A 333 26.64 26.08 2.24
C ALA A 333 26.63 26.25 3.77
N ILE A 334 25.61 25.75 4.46
CA ILE A 334 25.50 25.80 5.93
C ILE A 334 26.63 24.99 6.60
N ARG A 335 26.98 23.81 6.04
CA ARG A 335 28.10 23.02 6.55
C ARG A 335 29.44 23.74 6.50
N LYS A 336 29.59 24.76 5.65
CA LYS A 336 30.81 25.56 5.53
C LYS A 336 30.87 26.71 6.54
N PHE A 337 29.83 26.94 7.34
CA PHE A 337 29.85 27.97 8.37
C PHE A 337 30.87 27.63 9.45
N LYS A 338 31.65 28.65 9.84
CA LYS A 338 32.72 28.53 10.82
C LYS A 338 32.59 29.56 11.92
N ASP A 339 33.09 29.22 13.10
CA ASP A 339 33.35 30.19 14.16
C ASP A 339 34.60 31.04 13.84
N THR A 340 34.90 32.00 14.72
CA THR A 340 36.08 32.86 14.60
C THR A 340 37.40 32.11 14.71
N ASP A 341 37.40 30.91 15.30
CA ASP A 341 38.55 30.04 15.48
C ASP A 341 38.74 29.08 14.30
N GLY A 342 37.84 29.11 13.31
CA GLY A 342 37.89 28.31 12.09
C GLY A 342 37.25 26.92 12.19
N ASN A 343 36.60 26.59 13.32
CA ASN A 343 35.87 25.34 13.50
C ASN A 343 34.51 25.40 12.83
N TYR A 344 34.06 24.28 12.29
CA TYR A 344 32.73 24.19 11.69
C TYR A 344 31.63 24.26 12.75
N LEU A 345 30.63 25.14 12.53
CA LEU A 345 29.47 25.26 13.42
C LEU A 345 28.58 24.01 13.39
N TRP A 346 28.55 23.33 12.26
CA TRP A 346 27.78 22.11 12.08
C TRP A 346 28.71 20.91 11.95
N GLN A 347 28.62 20.00 12.91
CA GLN A 347 29.37 18.74 12.91
C GLN A 347 28.47 17.59 12.41
N PRO A 348 29.03 16.63 11.65
CA PRO A 348 28.28 15.46 11.21
C PRO A 348 27.82 14.62 12.41
N ALA A 349 26.75 13.86 12.24
CA ALA A 349 26.32 12.89 13.24
C ALA A 349 27.46 11.90 13.53
N LEU A 350 27.82 11.76 14.80
CA LEU A 350 28.90 10.88 15.28
C LEU A 350 28.55 9.38 15.19
N ALA A 351 27.28 9.05 14.94
CA ALA A 351 26.75 7.68 14.87
C ALA A 351 26.13 7.40 13.49
N ALA A 352 26.41 6.20 12.95
CA ALA A 352 25.82 5.74 11.70
C ALA A 352 24.29 5.59 11.83
N GLY A 353 23.54 6.08 10.83
CA GLY A 353 22.09 5.94 10.74
C GLY A 353 21.26 7.00 11.46
N GLN A 354 21.88 7.98 12.14
CA GLN A 354 21.14 9.12 12.68
C GLN A 354 20.97 10.20 11.59
N PRO A 355 19.76 10.75 11.40
CA PRO A 355 19.55 11.84 10.45
C PRO A 355 20.41 13.05 10.86
N PRO A 356 20.92 13.81 9.90
CA PRO A 356 21.75 14.96 10.20
C PRO A 356 20.94 16.00 10.99
N THR A 357 21.47 16.43 12.14
CA THR A 357 20.83 17.43 13.00
C THR A 357 21.55 18.77 12.91
N LEU A 358 20.80 19.85 12.73
CA LEU A 358 21.27 21.23 12.74
C LEU A 358 20.64 21.94 13.94
N LEU A 359 21.45 22.47 14.86
CA LEU A 359 20.98 23.18 16.07
C LEU A 359 19.95 22.36 16.89
N ASN A 360 20.18 21.04 17.00
CA ASN A 360 19.31 20.05 17.66
C ASN A 360 17.97 19.75 16.97
N TYR A 361 17.76 20.23 15.75
CA TYR A 361 16.60 19.85 14.92
C TYR A 361 17.04 18.97 13.76
N PRO A 362 16.24 17.98 13.36
CA PRO A 362 16.57 17.14 12.21
C PRO A 362 16.47 17.94 10.91
N VAL A 363 17.26 17.55 9.91
CA VAL A 363 17.23 18.12 8.56
C VAL A 363 16.65 17.08 7.59
N THR A 364 15.66 17.48 6.79
CA THR A 364 15.19 16.75 5.61
C THR A 364 15.83 17.35 4.38
N GLU A 365 16.55 16.52 3.64
CA GLU A 365 17.09 16.88 2.34
C GLU A 365 15.99 16.69 1.29
N ALA A 366 15.58 17.79 0.64
CA ALA A 366 14.61 17.78 -0.45
C ALA A 366 15.21 18.55 -1.63
N GLU A 367 15.54 17.85 -2.72
CA GLU A 367 16.20 18.44 -3.89
C GLU A 367 15.34 19.50 -4.60
N ASP A 368 14.01 19.38 -4.50
CA ASP A 368 13.05 20.33 -5.09
C ASP A 368 13.00 21.69 -4.38
N MET A 369 13.63 21.82 -3.21
CA MET A 369 13.79 23.13 -2.57
C MET A 369 14.68 24.05 -3.40
N PRO A 370 14.32 25.34 -3.54
CA PRO A 370 15.16 26.28 -4.27
C PRO A 370 16.52 26.43 -3.61
N SER A 371 17.56 26.64 -4.43
CA SER A 371 18.89 26.98 -3.92
C SER A 371 18.94 28.43 -3.43
N VAL A 372 19.94 28.76 -2.61
CA VAL A 372 20.21 30.13 -2.19
C VAL A 372 20.39 31.05 -3.40
N ALA A 373 19.49 32.01 -3.55
CA ALA A 373 19.47 33.04 -4.60
C ALA A 373 18.75 34.29 -4.07
N ALA A 374 18.70 35.37 -4.86
CA ALA A 374 17.93 36.56 -4.51
C ALA A 374 16.44 36.20 -4.31
N ASP A 375 15.85 36.65 -3.20
CA ASP A 375 14.44 36.41 -2.79
C ASP A 375 13.97 34.94 -2.72
N ALA A 376 14.89 33.99 -2.80
CA ALA A 376 14.57 32.57 -2.79
C ALA A 376 14.41 32.03 -1.36
N PRO A 377 13.28 31.37 -1.03
CA PRO A 377 13.08 30.72 0.27
C PRO A 377 13.79 29.36 0.30
N ALA A 378 15.13 29.39 0.35
CA ALA A 378 15.98 28.20 0.24
C ALA A 378 15.94 27.27 1.47
N ILE A 379 15.45 27.77 2.60
CA ILE A 379 15.32 27.03 3.86
C ILE A 379 13.91 27.23 4.40
N ALA A 380 13.26 26.13 4.75
CA ALA A 380 12.02 26.14 5.53
C ALA A 380 12.26 25.48 6.90
N PHE A 381 11.55 25.97 7.92
CA PHE A 381 11.55 25.40 9.26
C PHE A 381 10.12 25.39 9.82
N GLY A 382 9.68 24.23 10.30
CA GLY A 382 8.32 24.07 10.82
C GLY A 382 7.96 22.64 11.18
N ASP A 383 6.72 22.46 11.63
CA ASP A 383 6.06 21.18 11.87
C ASP A 383 5.14 20.92 10.65
N PHE A 384 5.49 19.92 9.84
CA PHE A 384 4.97 19.72 8.46
C PHE A 384 3.79 18.73 8.38
#